data_AF-A0A0M9YKT3-F1
#
_entry.id   AF-A0A0M9YKT3-F1
#
_cell.length_a   1.000
_cell.length_b   1.000
_cell.length_c   1.000
_cell.angle_alpha   90.00
_cell.angle_beta   90.00
_cell.angle_gamma   90.00
#
_symmetry.space_group_name_H-M   'P 1'
#
loop_
_entity.id
_entity.type
_entity.pdbx_description
1 polymer ?
#
loop_
_entity_poly.entity_id
_entity_poly.type
_entity_poly.pdbx_seq_one_letter_code
_entity_poly.pdbx_strand_id
1 'polypeptide(L)'
;MPLHRGAHPEQDEPSDERRRLALNPFYGEADPTAAMHTAPPRHRLPDGPLPPLTAYRLVHDELMLDGNSRLNLATFVTTWMEPQADVLMSECRDKNMIDKDEYPRTAELERRCVAMLADLWNAPDPQTAVGCSTTGSSEACMLAGMALKRRWTRRNADRYPAKAKPNLVMGVNVQVCWEKFCDFWEVEARQVPMEGDRFHLDPRAAVELCDENTIGVIGVLGSTFDGSYEPIAELCAALDDLQERTGLDVPVHVDGASGAMVAPFLDPDLEWDFRLPRVASINTSGHKYGLVYPGVGWVLWRAAEALPEELVFRVNYLGGEMPTFALNFSRPGAQVVAQYYTFLRLGHEGYRAVQQASRDVACGLARAVEGLGDFRLLTRGDQLPVFAFTTKDDVHAYDVFDVSRRLRERGWLVPAYTFPADRQDLSVLRVVCRNGFSSDLAELLIEDLKLLLPELRSQRHPLSQDRPVPTAFHH
;
A
#
# COMPACT_ATOMS: atom_id res chain seq x y z
N MET A 1 59.41 42.94 45.27
CA MET A 1 59.30 41.86 46.27
C MET A 1 57.85 41.39 46.26
N PRO A 2 57.51 40.09 46.13
CA PRO A 2 58.27 38.91 46.51
C PRO A 2 58.58 37.93 45.35
N LEU A 3 59.66 37.17 45.57
CA LEU A 3 60.09 35.96 44.87
C LEU A 3 59.37 34.75 45.46
N HIS A 4 58.95 33.77 44.64
CA HIS A 4 58.83 32.39 45.10
C HIS A 4 59.46 31.41 44.11
N ARG A 5 60.30 30.57 44.68
CA ARG A 5 61.21 29.59 44.07
C ARG A 5 60.42 28.37 43.60
N GLY A 6 60.77 27.86 42.42
CA GLY A 6 60.38 26.52 42.00
C GLY A 6 61.05 25.45 42.86
N ALA A 7 60.34 24.35 43.10
CA ALA A 7 60.94 23.10 43.54
C ALA A 7 61.24 22.23 42.31
N HIS A 8 62.49 21.79 42.25
CA HIS A 8 63.05 20.76 41.36
C HIS A 8 62.57 19.35 41.78
N PRO A 9 62.89 18.28 41.03
CA PRO A 9 62.03 17.12 40.83
C PRO A 9 62.38 15.95 41.77
N GLU A 10 61.50 14.96 41.71
CA GLU A 10 61.66 13.54 42.07
C GLU A 10 60.89 13.03 43.31
N GLN A 11 59.99 12.09 42.98
CA GLN A 11 59.49 10.96 43.78
C GLN A 11 58.36 11.26 44.78
N ASP A 12 57.10 11.33 44.32
CA ASP A 12 56.21 10.17 44.18
C ASP A 12 54.83 10.55 43.62
N GLU A 13 54.27 9.63 42.82
CA GLU A 13 52.90 9.50 42.28
C GLU A 13 52.45 10.31 41.02
N PRO A 14 51.85 9.63 40.01
CA PRO A 14 51.59 10.19 38.68
C PRO A 14 50.22 10.88 38.63
N SER A 15 50.20 12.21 38.62
CA SER A 15 49.04 12.93 38.08
C SER A 15 49.14 12.90 36.56
N ASP A 16 48.81 11.73 35.98
CA ASP A 16 48.50 11.57 34.57
C ASP A 16 47.27 12.45 34.28
N GLU A 17 47.50 13.72 33.97
CA GLU A 17 46.54 14.56 33.26
C GLU A 17 46.29 13.87 31.92
N ARG A 18 45.38 12.89 31.95
CA ARG A 18 44.85 12.21 30.77
C ARG A 18 44.34 13.29 29.84
N ARG A 19 45.18 13.64 28.86
CA ARG A 19 44.83 14.49 27.73
C ARG A 19 43.54 13.88 27.17
N ARG A 20 42.40 14.55 27.39
CA ARG A 20 41.14 14.12 26.79
C ARG A 20 41.28 14.34 25.29
N LEU A 21 41.73 13.29 24.60
CA LEU A 21 41.69 13.20 23.16
C LEU A 21 40.23 13.14 22.75
N ALA A 22 39.69 14.29 22.35
CA ALA A 22 38.42 14.38 21.65
C ALA A 22 38.63 13.91 20.21
N LEU A 23 38.79 12.60 20.04
CA LEU A 23 38.70 11.97 18.73
C LEU A 23 37.23 11.71 18.43
N ASN A 24 36.83 11.92 17.19
CA ASN A 24 35.49 11.57 16.75
C ASN A 24 35.29 10.05 16.94
N PRO A 25 34.31 9.62 17.77
CA PRO A 25 34.10 8.21 18.12
C PRO A 25 33.74 7.33 16.91
N PHE A 26 33.49 7.90 15.73
CA PHE A 26 33.31 7.17 14.47
C PHE A 26 34.61 6.58 13.87
N TYR A 27 35.81 6.88 14.41
CA TYR A 27 37.09 6.49 13.78
C TYR A 27 37.91 5.39 14.48
N GLY A 28 37.41 4.68 15.49
CA GLY A 28 38.21 3.68 16.21
C GLY A 28 37.54 2.35 16.48
N GLU A 29 38.05 1.27 15.87
CA GLU A 29 38.02 -0.07 16.47
C GLU A 29 39.48 -0.53 16.63
N ALA A 30 40.11 -0.19 17.77
CA ALA A 30 41.50 -0.57 18.05
C ALA A 30 41.64 -2.02 18.55
N ASP A 31 40.54 -2.63 19.02
CA ASP A 31 40.49 -4.01 19.51
C ASP A 31 39.23 -4.72 18.97
N PRO A 32 39.37 -5.72 18.08
CA PRO A 32 38.25 -6.44 17.49
C PRO A 32 37.53 -7.37 18.48
N THR A 33 38.06 -7.60 19.69
CA THR A 33 37.46 -8.49 20.69
C THR A 33 36.64 -7.76 21.76
N ALA A 34 36.83 -6.44 21.89
CA ALA A 34 36.15 -5.63 22.92
C ALA A 34 34.61 -5.65 22.81
N ALA A 35 34.06 -5.82 21.60
CA ALA A 35 32.62 -5.92 21.37
C ALA A 35 32.03 -7.32 21.66
N MET A 36 32.86 -8.33 21.92
CA MET A 36 32.43 -9.73 22.07
C MET A 36 32.10 -10.13 23.53
N HIS A 37 32.19 -9.22 24.50
CA HIS A 37 32.11 -9.57 25.91
C HIS A 37 30.69 -9.70 26.47
N THR A 38 29.71 -8.98 25.93
CA THR A 38 28.30 -9.06 26.38
C THR A 38 27.35 -8.70 25.25
N ALA A 39 26.40 -9.59 24.94
CA ALA A 39 25.32 -9.28 24.01
C ALA A 39 24.45 -8.11 24.53
N PRO A 40 24.02 -7.19 23.67
CA PRO A 40 23.17 -6.09 24.10
C PRO A 40 21.80 -6.59 24.58
N PRO A 41 21.18 -5.91 25.57
CA PRO A 41 19.84 -6.26 26.02
C PRO A 41 18.80 -6.07 24.90
N ARG A 42 17.84 -7.00 24.82
CA ARG A 42 16.73 -6.94 23.84
C ARG A 42 15.48 -6.19 24.33
N HIS A 43 15.35 -5.99 25.64
CA HIS A 43 14.13 -5.48 26.30
C HIS A 43 14.34 -4.16 27.05
N ARG A 44 15.53 -3.57 26.96
CA ARG A 44 15.88 -2.25 27.52
C ARG A 44 16.99 -1.63 26.69
N LEU A 45 17.19 -0.32 26.81
CA LEU A 45 18.34 0.35 26.20
C LEU A 45 19.65 -0.19 26.80
N PRO A 46 20.72 -0.38 26.00
CA PRO A 46 22.05 -0.69 26.52
C PRO A 46 22.56 0.40 27.46
N ASP A 47 23.26 0.03 28.53
CA ASP A 47 23.80 0.98 29.51
C ASP A 47 24.96 1.85 28.93
N GLY A 48 25.52 1.48 27.76
CA GLY A 48 26.56 2.22 27.05
C GLY A 48 26.48 2.05 25.52
N PRO A 49 27.20 2.89 24.75
CA PRO A 49 27.16 2.85 23.28
C PRO A 49 27.87 1.62 22.70
N LEU A 50 27.49 1.25 21.47
CA LEU A 50 28.19 0.25 20.66
C LEU A 50 28.94 0.91 19.50
N PRO A 51 30.05 0.32 19.02
CA PRO A 51 30.66 0.72 17.76
C PRO A 51 29.64 0.67 16.60
N PRO A 52 29.64 1.64 15.66
CA PRO A 52 28.67 1.67 14.56
C PRO A 52 28.64 0.39 13.72
N LEU A 53 29.80 -0.22 13.46
CA LEU A 53 29.87 -1.47 12.68
C LEU A 53 29.26 -2.66 13.43
N THR A 54 29.48 -2.75 14.75
CA THR A 54 28.86 -3.78 15.59
C THR A 54 27.34 -3.64 15.60
N ALA A 55 26.84 -2.42 15.82
CA ALA A 55 25.40 -2.14 15.78
C ALA A 55 24.80 -2.49 14.40
N TYR A 56 25.47 -2.10 13.31
CA TYR A 56 25.06 -2.45 11.95
C TYR A 56 25.00 -3.97 11.76
N ARG A 57 26.04 -4.72 12.14
CA ARG A 57 26.09 -6.18 11.93
C ARG A 57 24.99 -6.91 12.69
N LEU A 58 24.74 -6.55 13.95
CA LEU A 58 23.68 -7.17 14.73
C LEU A 58 22.30 -7.00 14.07
N VAL A 59 21.98 -5.79 13.61
CA VAL A 59 20.72 -5.51 12.93
C VAL A 59 20.68 -6.17 11.55
N HIS A 60 21.75 -6.04 10.77
CA HIS A 60 21.86 -6.58 9.42
C HIS A 60 21.69 -8.10 9.39
N ASP A 61 22.35 -8.82 10.29
CA ASP A 61 22.33 -10.29 10.31
C ASP A 61 20.96 -10.83 10.75
N GLU A 62 20.23 -10.11 11.61
CA GLU A 62 18.85 -10.45 11.94
C GLU A 62 17.90 -10.23 10.75
N LEU A 63 18.08 -9.14 10.01
CA LEU A 63 17.30 -8.84 8.80
C LEU A 63 17.55 -9.83 7.64
N MET A 64 18.62 -10.64 7.68
CA MET A 64 18.82 -11.72 6.70
C MET A 64 17.76 -12.83 6.81
N LEU A 65 17.02 -12.90 7.92
CA LEU A 65 15.92 -13.85 8.11
C LEU A 65 14.61 -13.40 7.47
N ASP A 66 14.52 -12.15 7.01
CA ASP A 66 13.38 -11.71 6.21
C ASP A 66 13.35 -12.43 4.85
N GLY A 67 12.13 -12.68 4.36
CA GLY A 67 11.95 -13.24 3.03
C GLY A 67 12.45 -12.29 1.93
N ASN A 68 13.00 -12.85 0.86
CA ASN A 68 13.42 -12.06 -0.29
C ASN A 68 12.21 -11.36 -0.93
N SER A 69 12.19 -10.02 -0.91
CA SER A 69 11.08 -9.20 -1.43
C SER A 69 10.82 -9.42 -2.93
N ARG A 70 11.82 -9.88 -3.70
CA ARG A 70 11.67 -10.22 -5.12
C ARG A 70 10.86 -11.51 -5.35
N LEU A 71 10.86 -12.43 -4.38
CA LEU A 71 10.09 -13.68 -4.38
C LEU A 71 8.76 -13.55 -3.61
N ASN A 72 8.47 -12.37 -3.06
CA ASN A 72 7.23 -12.10 -2.37
C ASN A 72 6.09 -11.87 -3.37
N LEU A 73 5.31 -12.91 -3.69
CA LEU A 73 4.17 -12.81 -4.61
C LEU A 73 2.86 -12.45 -3.90
N ALA A 74 2.91 -12.25 -2.58
CA ALA A 74 1.80 -11.75 -1.80
C ALA A 74 1.62 -10.23 -1.93
N THR A 75 2.72 -9.47 -1.96
CA THR A 75 2.63 -8.01 -1.90
C THR A 75 2.26 -7.38 -3.24
N PHE A 76 1.50 -6.28 -3.17
CA PHE A 76 1.29 -5.36 -4.32
C PHE A 76 2.37 -4.28 -4.41
N VAL A 77 3.19 -4.14 -3.38
CA VAL A 77 4.16 -3.05 -3.27
C VAL A 77 5.37 -3.32 -4.17
N THR A 78 5.90 -2.25 -4.78
CA THR A 78 7.12 -2.30 -5.59
C THR A 78 8.31 -2.80 -4.77
N THR A 79 9.06 -3.74 -5.33
CA THR A 79 10.27 -4.32 -4.70
C THR A 79 11.52 -4.12 -5.53
N TRP A 80 11.46 -3.29 -6.58
CA TRP A 80 12.59 -2.91 -7.40
C TRP A 80 12.34 -1.57 -8.10
N MET A 81 13.36 -0.71 -8.11
CA MET A 81 13.42 0.52 -8.90
C MET A 81 14.77 0.60 -9.64
N GLU A 82 14.86 1.49 -10.64
CA GLU A 82 16.13 1.75 -11.34
C GLU A 82 17.18 2.33 -10.36
N PRO A 83 18.49 2.04 -10.50
CA PRO A 83 19.53 2.56 -9.60
C PRO A 83 19.55 4.09 -9.47
N GLN A 84 19.13 4.81 -10.51
CA GLN A 84 19.02 6.27 -10.49
C GLN A 84 17.94 6.75 -9.51
N ALA A 85 16.87 5.97 -9.32
CA ALA A 85 15.87 6.25 -8.29
C ALA A 85 16.46 6.06 -6.88
N ASP A 86 17.28 5.03 -6.66
CA ASP A 86 17.98 4.83 -5.37
C ASP A 86 18.89 6.02 -5.04
N VAL A 87 19.63 6.52 -6.04
CA VAL A 87 20.46 7.73 -5.89
C VAL A 87 19.59 8.93 -5.50
N LEU A 88 18.53 9.23 -6.25
CA LEU A 88 17.63 10.35 -5.94
C LEU A 88 16.97 10.23 -4.57
N MET A 89 16.53 9.03 -4.19
CA MET A 89 15.92 8.79 -2.88
C MET A 89 16.94 8.98 -1.75
N SER A 90 18.19 8.54 -1.93
CA SER A 90 19.28 8.77 -0.98
C SER A 90 19.59 10.27 -0.81
N GLU A 91 19.65 11.02 -1.92
CA GLU A 91 19.84 12.48 -1.94
C GLU A 91 18.67 13.28 -1.33
N CYS A 92 17.50 12.66 -1.17
CA CYS A 92 16.29 13.30 -0.68
C CYS A 92 15.78 12.73 0.65
N ARG A 93 16.53 11.83 1.29
CA ARG A 93 16.10 11.13 2.52
C ARG A 93 15.85 12.05 3.71
N ASP A 94 16.51 13.22 3.73
CA ASP A 94 16.45 14.24 4.77
C ASP A 94 15.43 15.37 4.47
N LYS A 95 14.83 15.38 3.27
CA LYS A 95 13.85 16.39 2.88
C LYS A 95 12.50 16.06 3.50
N ASN A 96 12.00 16.95 4.35
CA ASN A 96 10.69 16.80 4.98
C ASN A 96 9.58 17.35 4.06
N MET A 97 8.58 16.53 3.74
CA MET A 97 7.53 16.88 2.77
C MET A 97 6.60 18.01 3.26
N ILE A 98 6.43 18.17 4.57
CA ILE A 98 5.53 19.19 5.14
C ILE A 98 6.16 20.59 5.20
N ASP A 99 7.50 20.66 5.19
CA ASP A 99 8.29 21.90 5.25
C ASP A 99 8.39 22.51 3.84
N LYS A 100 7.24 22.92 3.30
CA LYS A 100 7.10 23.30 1.89
C LYS A 100 7.86 24.58 1.53
N ASP A 101 8.11 25.46 2.49
CA ASP A 101 8.88 26.70 2.27
C ASP A 101 10.39 26.45 2.32
N GLU A 102 10.85 25.52 3.16
CA GLU A 102 12.24 25.08 3.21
C GLU A 102 12.61 24.19 2.02
N TYR A 103 11.66 23.38 1.53
CA TYR A 103 11.85 22.48 0.38
C TYR A 103 10.87 22.77 -0.78
N PRO A 104 10.85 24.00 -1.33
CA PRO A 104 9.84 24.44 -2.29
C PRO A 104 9.93 23.70 -3.62
N ARG A 105 11.11 23.18 -3.97
CA ARG A 105 11.29 22.34 -5.16
C ARG A 105 10.63 20.97 -4.99
N THR A 106 10.67 20.38 -3.80
CA THR A 106 9.98 19.11 -3.50
C THR A 106 8.46 19.32 -3.53
N ALA A 107 7.97 20.41 -2.93
CA ALA A 107 6.55 20.79 -2.99
C ALA A 107 6.06 21.02 -4.43
N GLU A 108 6.88 21.65 -5.29
CA GLU A 108 6.56 21.81 -6.71
C GLU A 108 6.50 20.46 -7.45
N LEU A 109 7.34 19.48 -7.11
CA LEU A 109 7.25 18.13 -7.70
C LEU A 109 5.98 17.40 -7.28
N GLU A 110 5.55 17.55 -6.02
CA GLU A 110 4.26 17.05 -5.56
C GLU A 110 3.11 17.63 -6.39
N ARG A 111 3.08 18.97 -6.56
CA ARG A 111 2.05 19.66 -7.34
C ARG A 111 2.00 19.17 -8.78
N ARG A 112 3.16 18.92 -9.41
CA ARG A 112 3.22 18.37 -10.77
C ARG A 112 2.70 16.93 -10.84
N CYS A 113 2.99 16.10 -9.85
CA CYS A 113 2.44 14.75 -9.77
C CYS A 113 0.91 14.78 -9.67
N VAL A 114 0.34 15.68 -8.85
CA VAL A 114 -1.11 15.88 -8.76
C VAL A 114 -1.68 16.26 -10.12
N ALA A 115 -1.08 17.23 -10.82
CA ALA A 115 -1.54 17.64 -12.14
C ALA A 115 -1.45 16.51 -13.19
N MET A 116 -0.37 15.73 -13.18
CA MET A 116 -0.20 14.58 -14.09
C MET A 116 -1.23 13.48 -13.81
N LEU A 117 -1.54 13.20 -12.54
CA LEU A 117 -2.57 12.23 -12.17
C LEU A 117 -3.98 12.73 -12.51
N ALA A 118 -4.22 14.03 -12.35
CA ALA A 118 -5.49 14.65 -12.72
C ALA A 118 -5.75 14.53 -14.23
N ASP A 119 -4.73 14.78 -15.05
CA ASP A 119 -4.77 14.59 -16.50
C ASP A 119 -4.99 13.11 -16.85
N LEU A 120 -4.21 12.20 -16.23
CA LEU A 120 -4.31 10.76 -16.45
C LEU A 120 -5.70 10.20 -16.11
N TRP A 121 -6.40 10.78 -15.15
CA TRP A 121 -7.72 10.36 -14.69
C TRP A 121 -8.86 11.22 -15.24
N ASN A 122 -8.60 11.97 -16.32
CA ASN A 122 -9.59 12.74 -17.05
C ASN A 122 -10.34 13.75 -16.17
N ALA A 123 -9.65 14.39 -15.22
CA ALA A 123 -10.23 15.48 -14.44
C ALA A 123 -10.75 16.58 -15.39
N PRO A 124 -11.92 17.20 -15.11
CA PRO A 124 -12.50 18.20 -16.01
C PRO A 124 -11.56 19.38 -16.33
N ASP A 125 -10.75 19.77 -15.36
CA ASP A 125 -9.64 20.70 -15.53
C ASP A 125 -8.43 20.23 -14.69
N PRO A 126 -7.44 19.56 -15.31
CA PRO A 126 -6.28 19.05 -14.60
C PRO A 126 -5.42 20.11 -13.91
N GLN A 127 -5.48 21.38 -14.36
CA GLN A 127 -4.68 22.44 -13.77
C GLN A 127 -5.26 22.96 -12.45
N THR A 128 -6.57 22.82 -12.27
CA THR A 128 -7.30 23.23 -11.06
C THR A 128 -7.71 22.05 -10.18
N ALA A 129 -7.38 20.82 -10.59
CA ALA A 129 -7.62 19.63 -9.81
C ALA A 129 -6.98 19.74 -8.42
N VAL A 130 -7.76 19.39 -7.40
CA VAL A 130 -7.35 19.45 -6.00
C VAL A 130 -6.87 18.06 -5.59
N GLY A 131 -5.69 17.97 -5.00
CA GLY A 131 -5.15 16.70 -4.55
C GLY A 131 -3.86 16.85 -3.76
N CYS A 132 -3.43 15.78 -3.12
CA CYS A 132 -2.20 15.74 -2.33
C CYS A 132 -1.56 14.37 -2.33
N SER A 133 -0.25 14.33 -2.03
CA SER A 133 0.42 13.08 -1.71
C SER A 133 0.14 12.66 -0.27
N THR A 134 0.13 11.36 -0.06
CA THR A 134 -0.07 10.68 1.21
C THR A 134 1.01 9.61 1.39
N THR A 135 1.07 8.97 2.55
CA THR A 135 1.98 7.83 2.77
C THR A 135 1.55 6.59 1.96
N GLY A 136 0.27 6.51 1.59
CA GLY A 136 -0.34 5.40 0.85
C GLY A 136 -1.85 5.53 0.78
N SER A 137 -2.50 4.61 0.04
CA SER A 137 -3.96 4.62 -0.12
C SER A 137 -4.73 4.63 1.20
N SER A 138 -4.24 4.03 2.30
CA SER A 138 -4.95 4.07 3.58
C SER A 138 -5.21 5.50 4.09
N GLU A 139 -4.20 6.39 4.03
CA GLU A 139 -4.39 7.80 4.42
C GLU A 139 -5.27 8.52 3.39
N ALA A 140 -5.05 8.27 2.10
CA ALA A 140 -5.86 8.84 1.03
C ALA A 140 -7.36 8.47 1.11
N CYS A 141 -7.70 7.22 1.42
CA CYS A 141 -9.06 6.74 1.65
C CYS A 141 -9.69 7.46 2.85
N MET A 142 -8.96 7.62 3.95
CA MET A 142 -9.45 8.35 5.13
C MET A 142 -9.74 9.82 4.80
N LEU A 143 -8.83 10.50 4.08
CA LEU A 143 -9.04 11.88 3.64
C LEU A 143 -10.26 12.01 2.71
N ALA A 144 -10.43 11.06 1.78
CA ALA A 144 -11.60 11.01 0.91
C ALA A 144 -12.89 10.78 1.70
N GLY A 145 -12.90 9.83 2.64
CA GLY A 145 -14.02 9.55 3.54
C GLY A 145 -14.38 10.75 4.42
N MET A 146 -13.39 11.47 4.94
CA MET A 146 -13.60 12.72 5.70
C MET A 146 -14.28 13.79 4.83
N ALA A 147 -13.87 13.94 3.58
CA ALA A 147 -14.48 14.88 2.64
C ALA A 147 -15.94 14.49 2.32
N LEU A 148 -16.20 13.20 2.05
CA LEU A 148 -17.56 12.66 1.85
C LEU A 148 -18.46 12.92 3.07
N LYS A 149 -17.99 12.51 4.26
CA LYS A 149 -18.70 12.71 5.52
C LYS A 149 -19.02 14.18 5.75
N ARG A 150 -18.03 15.08 5.57
CA ARG A 150 -18.23 16.53 5.77
C ARG A 150 -19.22 17.14 4.78
N ARG A 151 -19.17 16.74 3.51
CA ARG A 151 -20.16 17.17 2.50
C ARG A 151 -21.57 16.72 2.87
N TRP A 152 -21.73 15.48 3.29
CA TRP A 152 -23.00 14.96 3.75
C TRP A 152 -23.49 15.68 5.02
N THR A 153 -22.61 15.91 6.02
CA THR A 153 -22.93 16.70 7.23
C THR A 153 -23.49 18.07 6.89
N ARG A 154 -22.88 18.81 5.96
CA ARG A 154 -23.33 20.14 5.55
C ARG A 154 -24.75 20.13 4.96
N ARG A 155 -25.05 19.12 4.13
CA ARG A 155 -26.38 18.94 3.51
C ARG A 155 -27.45 18.51 4.53
N ASN A 156 -27.04 18.01 5.69
CA ASN A 156 -27.90 17.42 6.73
C ASN A 156 -27.74 18.12 8.09
N ALA A 157 -27.38 19.42 8.09
CA ALA A 157 -27.08 20.17 9.31
C ALA A 157 -28.26 20.25 10.31
N ASP A 158 -29.49 20.13 9.82
CA ASP A 158 -30.74 20.10 10.59
C ASP A 158 -30.94 18.79 11.36
N ARG A 159 -30.35 17.67 10.89
CA ARG A 159 -30.55 16.33 11.46
C ARG A 159 -29.31 15.69 12.09
N TYR A 160 -28.11 16.09 11.66
CA TYR A 160 -26.82 15.45 12.00
C TYR A 160 -26.12 15.92 13.31
N PRO A 161 -26.81 16.55 14.27
CA PRO A 161 -26.36 16.45 15.66
C PRO A 161 -27.26 15.58 16.54
N ALA A 162 -28.46 15.22 16.07
CA ALA A 162 -29.51 14.70 16.94
C ALA A 162 -29.99 13.28 16.60
N LYS A 163 -30.09 12.93 15.30
CA LYS A 163 -30.78 11.69 14.88
C LYS A 163 -30.10 10.93 13.75
N ALA A 164 -29.47 11.63 12.81
CA ALA A 164 -28.90 11.00 11.61
C ALA A 164 -27.58 10.28 11.93
N LYS A 165 -27.41 9.06 11.39
CA LYS A 165 -26.19 8.27 11.51
C LYS A 165 -25.63 8.01 10.10
N PRO A 166 -24.48 8.60 9.73
CA PRO A 166 -23.91 8.43 8.40
C PRO A 166 -23.53 6.97 8.17
N ASN A 167 -23.79 6.47 6.97
CA ASN A 167 -23.31 5.16 6.51
C ASN A 167 -22.50 5.29 5.22
N LEU A 168 -21.63 4.31 4.96
CA LEU A 168 -20.85 4.20 3.74
C LEU A 168 -21.09 2.82 3.12
N VAL A 169 -21.51 2.82 1.86
CA VAL A 169 -21.82 1.57 1.12
C VAL A 169 -20.60 1.13 0.33
N MET A 170 -20.30 -0.17 0.35
CA MET A 170 -19.15 -0.75 -0.32
C MET A 170 -19.31 -2.27 -0.50
N GLY A 171 -18.45 -2.92 -1.28
CA GLY A 171 -18.39 -4.38 -1.32
C GLY A 171 -17.65 -4.95 -0.10
N VAL A 172 -17.94 -6.17 0.31
CA VAL A 172 -17.21 -6.85 1.40
C VAL A 172 -15.74 -7.15 1.04
N ASN A 173 -15.38 -7.04 -0.24
CA ASN A 173 -14.04 -7.17 -0.79
C ASN A 173 -13.16 -5.90 -0.63
N VAL A 174 -13.66 -4.83 0.01
CA VAL A 174 -12.84 -3.65 0.30
C VAL A 174 -11.60 -3.98 1.12
N GLN A 175 -10.58 -3.14 0.98
CA GLN A 175 -9.42 -3.22 1.87
C GLN A 175 -9.76 -2.66 3.25
N VAL A 176 -9.18 -3.26 4.30
CA VAL A 176 -9.42 -2.95 5.72
C VAL A 176 -9.32 -1.46 6.12
N CYS A 177 -8.70 -0.60 5.32
CA CYS A 177 -8.65 0.84 5.55
C CYS A 177 -10.04 1.50 5.56
N TRP A 178 -11.00 0.96 4.80
CA TRP A 178 -12.39 1.44 4.82
C TRP A 178 -13.12 1.05 6.10
N GLU A 179 -12.88 -0.16 6.62
CA GLU A 179 -13.37 -0.57 7.94
C GLU A 179 -12.79 0.31 9.05
N LYS A 180 -11.47 0.58 8.99
CA LYS A 180 -10.81 1.52 9.91
C LYS A 180 -11.41 2.93 9.82
N PHE A 181 -11.68 3.42 8.62
CA PHE A 181 -12.33 4.71 8.45
C PHE A 181 -13.72 4.71 9.11
N CYS A 182 -14.52 3.68 8.86
CA CYS A 182 -15.86 3.56 9.42
C CYS A 182 -15.83 3.54 10.96
N ASP A 183 -14.93 2.74 11.54
CA ASP A 183 -14.76 2.65 12.99
C ASP A 183 -14.27 3.97 13.61
N PHE A 184 -13.18 4.55 13.08
CA PHE A 184 -12.55 5.74 13.65
C PHE A 184 -13.38 7.02 13.48
N TRP A 185 -14.21 7.10 12.43
CA TRP A 185 -15.08 8.24 12.18
C TRP A 185 -16.55 7.96 12.45
N GLU A 186 -16.92 6.89 13.17
CA GLU A 186 -18.31 6.60 13.56
C GLU A 186 -19.27 6.65 12.35
N VAL A 187 -18.88 5.98 11.26
CA VAL A 187 -19.69 5.78 10.07
C VAL A 187 -20.09 4.32 10.01
N GLU A 188 -21.38 4.03 9.83
CA GLU A 188 -21.85 2.66 9.69
C GLU A 188 -21.35 2.06 8.37
N ALA A 189 -20.62 0.94 8.44
CA ALA A 189 -20.19 0.20 7.25
C ALA A 189 -21.33 -0.66 6.72
N ARG A 190 -21.79 -0.40 5.50
CA ARG A 190 -22.79 -1.23 4.80
C ARG A 190 -22.14 -1.98 3.66
N GLN A 191 -21.80 -3.24 3.93
CA GLN A 191 -21.05 -4.09 3.01
C GLN A 191 -21.99 -5.01 2.23
N VAL A 192 -21.91 -4.97 0.91
CA VAL A 192 -22.54 -5.94 0.02
C VAL A 192 -21.73 -7.24 0.07
N PRO A 193 -22.32 -8.38 0.49
CA PRO A 193 -21.61 -9.66 0.53
C PRO A 193 -21.28 -10.16 -0.89
N MET A 194 -20.38 -11.15 -0.98
CA MET A 194 -20.16 -11.86 -2.24
C MET A 194 -21.36 -12.77 -2.56
N GLU A 195 -21.62 -13.05 -3.84
CA GLU A 195 -22.76 -13.90 -4.22
C GLU A 195 -22.37 -14.82 -5.38
N GLY A 196 -22.53 -16.13 -5.19
CA GLY A 196 -22.17 -17.11 -6.22
C GLY A 196 -20.74 -16.90 -6.70
N ASP A 197 -20.52 -16.83 -8.01
CA ASP A 197 -19.21 -16.56 -8.62
C ASP A 197 -18.90 -15.06 -8.81
N ARG A 198 -19.68 -14.15 -8.21
CA ARG A 198 -19.42 -12.71 -8.20
C ARG A 198 -18.69 -12.33 -6.91
N PHE A 199 -17.43 -11.95 -7.06
CA PHE A 199 -16.48 -11.69 -5.95
C PHE A 199 -16.25 -10.19 -5.67
N HIS A 200 -17.08 -9.33 -6.23
CA HIS A 200 -16.94 -7.88 -6.14
C HIS A 200 -18.30 -7.20 -6.00
N LEU A 201 -18.31 -5.89 -5.75
CA LEU A 201 -19.53 -5.11 -5.58
C LEU A 201 -20.50 -5.27 -6.76
N ASP A 202 -21.77 -5.51 -6.44
CA ASP A 202 -22.89 -5.45 -7.38
C ASP A 202 -23.54 -4.06 -7.34
N PRO A 203 -23.66 -3.36 -8.48
CA PRO A 203 -24.30 -2.04 -8.54
C PRO A 203 -25.72 -2.00 -7.96
N ARG A 204 -26.53 -3.03 -8.18
CA ARG A 204 -27.94 -3.03 -7.72
C ARG A 204 -28.01 -3.24 -6.22
N ALA A 205 -27.27 -4.23 -5.70
CA ALA A 205 -27.20 -4.47 -4.26
C ALA A 205 -26.61 -3.27 -3.50
N ALA A 206 -25.65 -2.55 -4.10
CA ALA A 206 -25.13 -1.30 -3.53
C ALA A 206 -26.23 -0.24 -3.39
N VAL A 207 -27.02 -0.04 -4.45
CA VAL A 207 -28.14 0.91 -4.45
C VAL A 207 -29.22 0.55 -3.41
N GLU A 208 -29.50 -0.75 -3.22
CA GLU A 208 -30.47 -1.22 -2.22
C GLU A 208 -30.05 -0.91 -0.77
N LEU A 209 -28.75 -0.74 -0.51
CA LEU A 209 -28.23 -0.35 0.81
C LEU A 209 -28.13 1.17 1.01
N CYS A 210 -28.39 1.96 -0.04
CA CYS A 210 -28.34 3.42 0.03
C CYS A 210 -29.61 4.01 0.65
N ASP A 211 -29.43 5.00 1.52
CA ASP A 211 -30.51 5.80 2.12
C ASP A 211 -30.11 7.27 2.24
N GLU A 212 -30.94 8.11 2.87
CA GLU A 212 -30.66 9.53 3.07
C GLU A 212 -29.43 9.82 3.95
N ASN A 213 -28.92 8.81 4.66
CA ASN A 213 -27.72 8.91 5.50
C ASN A 213 -26.45 8.38 4.82
N THR A 214 -26.55 7.88 3.58
CA THR A 214 -25.40 7.39 2.83
C THR A 214 -24.50 8.55 2.40
N ILE A 215 -23.25 8.54 2.87
CA ILE A 215 -22.27 9.61 2.56
C ILE A 215 -21.62 9.42 1.19
N GLY A 216 -21.67 8.20 0.65
CA GLY A 216 -21.14 7.82 -0.65
C GLY A 216 -21.11 6.31 -0.85
N VAL A 217 -20.73 5.89 -2.04
CA VAL A 217 -20.41 4.49 -2.37
C VAL A 217 -18.94 4.37 -2.76
N ILE A 218 -18.27 3.33 -2.28
CA ILE A 218 -16.88 3.02 -2.65
C ILE A 218 -16.90 1.98 -3.78
N GLY A 219 -16.29 2.31 -4.91
CA GLY A 219 -16.01 1.35 -5.97
C GLY A 219 -14.52 1.02 -6.02
N VAL A 220 -14.17 -0.28 -6.03
CA VAL A 220 -12.78 -0.77 -5.99
C VAL A 220 -12.29 -1.10 -7.39
N LEU A 221 -11.35 -0.30 -7.90
CA LEU A 221 -10.68 -0.59 -9.17
C LEU A 221 -9.44 -1.44 -8.91
N GLY A 222 -9.66 -2.76 -8.86
CA GLY A 222 -8.61 -3.75 -8.65
C GLY A 222 -8.62 -4.31 -7.23
N SER A 223 -9.51 -5.26 -6.98
CA SER A 223 -9.69 -5.94 -5.70
C SER A 223 -8.40 -6.58 -5.21
N THR A 224 -8.14 -6.44 -3.91
CA THR A 224 -7.02 -7.12 -3.28
C THR A 224 -7.23 -8.63 -3.23
N PHE A 225 -8.47 -9.12 -3.32
CA PHE A 225 -8.76 -10.55 -3.17
C PHE A 225 -8.42 -11.37 -4.42
N ASP A 226 -8.65 -10.84 -5.60
CA ASP A 226 -8.52 -11.62 -6.84
C ASP A 226 -7.98 -10.81 -8.04
N GLY A 227 -7.79 -9.50 -7.88
CA GLY A 227 -7.31 -8.63 -8.95
C GLY A 227 -8.41 -8.09 -9.88
N SER A 228 -9.68 -8.40 -9.62
CA SER A 228 -10.79 -7.97 -10.47
C SER A 228 -11.13 -6.48 -10.34
N TYR A 229 -11.68 -5.88 -11.38
CA TYR A 229 -12.23 -4.52 -11.38
C TYR A 229 -13.72 -4.55 -11.05
N GLU A 230 -14.18 -3.63 -10.20
CA GLU A 230 -15.61 -3.37 -10.04
C GLU A 230 -16.16 -2.54 -11.21
N PRO A 231 -17.44 -2.71 -11.57
CA PRO A 231 -18.05 -2.02 -12.70
C PRO A 231 -18.46 -0.58 -12.33
N ILE A 232 -17.49 0.33 -12.24
CA ILE A 232 -17.69 1.71 -11.76
C ILE A 232 -18.72 2.50 -12.58
N ALA A 233 -18.70 2.37 -13.91
CA ALA A 233 -19.68 3.03 -14.79
C ALA A 233 -21.11 2.53 -14.51
N GLU A 234 -21.31 1.22 -14.34
CA GLU A 234 -22.61 0.64 -14.02
C GLU A 234 -23.08 1.06 -12.62
N LEU A 235 -22.16 1.13 -11.65
CA LEU A 235 -22.43 1.68 -10.32
C LEU A 235 -22.92 3.12 -10.40
N CYS A 236 -22.24 3.97 -11.17
CA CYS A 236 -22.64 5.37 -11.35
C CYS A 236 -24.03 5.46 -12.00
N ALA A 237 -24.30 4.69 -13.05
CA ALA A 237 -25.60 4.66 -13.72
C ALA A 237 -26.74 4.18 -12.79
N ALA A 238 -26.47 3.18 -11.93
CA ALA A 238 -27.45 2.71 -10.96
C ALA A 238 -27.77 3.78 -9.90
N LEU A 239 -26.78 4.57 -9.49
CA LEU A 239 -26.98 5.70 -8.58
C LEU A 239 -27.67 6.89 -9.27
N ASP A 240 -27.50 7.07 -10.58
CA ASP A 240 -28.28 8.03 -11.39
C ASP A 240 -29.76 7.69 -11.35
N ASP A 241 -30.12 6.44 -11.63
CA ASP A 241 -31.50 5.96 -11.52
C ASP A 241 -32.07 6.09 -10.09
N LEU A 242 -31.27 5.83 -9.05
CA LEU A 242 -31.68 6.06 -7.66
C LEU A 242 -32.04 7.54 -7.43
N GLN A 243 -31.19 8.47 -7.88
CA GLN A 243 -31.43 9.90 -7.73
C GLN A 243 -32.68 10.35 -8.48
N GLU A 244 -32.90 9.86 -9.71
CA GLU A 244 -34.10 10.18 -10.48
C GLU A 244 -35.39 9.74 -9.77
N ARG A 245 -35.39 8.55 -9.16
CA ARG A 245 -36.55 7.99 -8.47
C ARG A 245 -36.81 8.60 -7.09
N THR A 246 -35.77 8.97 -6.35
CA THR A 246 -35.87 9.29 -4.91
C THR A 246 -35.38 10.69 -4.54
N GLY A 247 -34.63 11.34 -5.42
CA GLY A 247 -33.92 12.59 -5.14
C GLY A 247 -32.61 12.43 -4.34
N LEU A 248 -32.20 11.21 -4.01
CA LEU A 248 -30.95 10.95 -3.27
C LEU A 248 -29.72 11.15 -4.16
N ASP A 249 -28.92 12.19 -3.88
CA ASP A 249 -27.63 12.45 -4.53
C ASP A 249 -26.48 11.81 -3.74
N VAL A 250 -26.13 10.58 -4.11
CA VAL A 250 -25.03 9.80 -3.50
C VAL A 250 -23.79 9.81 -4.42
N PRO A 251 -22.65 10.36 -3.95
CA PRO A 251 -21.40 10.39 -4.73
C PRO A 251 -20.64 9.05 -4.69
N VAL A 252 -19.72 8.87 -5.64
CA VAL A 252 -18.79 7.73 -5.70
C VAL A 252 -17.37 8.19 -5.36
N HIS A 253 -16.67 7.40 -4.55
CA HIS A 253 -15.21 7.43 -4.47
C HIS A 253 -14.65 6.16 -5.10
N VAL A 254 -13.62 6.30 -5.94
CA VAL A 254 -12.96 5.14 -6.54
C VAL A 254 -11.69 4.82 -5.75
N ASP A 255 -11.70 3.66 -5.11
CA ASP A 255 -10.50 3.05 -4.55
C ASP A 255 -9.67 2.41 -5.66
N GLY A 256 -8.85 3.26 -6.29
CA GLY A 256 -7.93 2.91 -7.35
C GLY A 256 -6.53 2.57 -6.85
N ALA A 257 -6.37 2.09 -5.60
CA ALA A 257 -5.08 1.85 -4.97
C ALA A 257 -4.09 1.10 -5.89
N SER A 258 -4.58 0.10 -6.63
CA SER A 258 -3.81 -0.62 -7.64
C SER A 258 -4.21 -0.21 -9.06
N GLY A 259 -5.51 -0.29 -9.40
CA GLY A 259 -5.99 -0.19 -10.78
C GLY A 259 -5.86 1.19 -11.41
N ALA A 260 -5.82 2.27 -10.63
CA ALA A 260 -5.69 3.62 -11.18
C ALA A 260 -4.29 3.91 -11.79
N MET A 261 -3.33 3.00 -11.59
CA MET A 261 -2.02 3.00 -12.24
C MET A 261 -1.85 1.85 -13.27
N VAL A 262 -2.92 1.13 -13.60
CA VAL A 262 -2.94 0.06 -14.61
C VAL A 262 -3.94 0.38 -15.72
N ALA A 263 -5.20 0.61 -15.37
CA ALA A 263 -6.30 0.80 -16.30
C ALA A 263 -6.07 1.96 -17.30
N PRO A 264 -5.55 3.15 -16.92
CA PRO A 264 -5.26 4.21 -17.90
C PRO A 264 -4.37 3.78 -19.07
N PHE A 265 -3.45 2.85 -18.82
CA PHE A 265 -2.42 2.49 -19.79
C PHE A 265 -2.81 1.29 -20.65
N LEU A 266 -3.53 0.33 -20.06
CA LEU A 266 -3.88 -0.96 -20.69
C LEU A 266 -5.34 -1.06 -21.11
N ASP A 267 -6.24 -0.37 -20.40
CA ASP A 267 -7.69 -0.44 -20.58
C ASP A 267 -8.29 0.98 -20.78
N PRO A 268 -7.80 1.80 -21.73
CA PRO A 268 -8.15 3.22 -21.83
C PRO A 268 -9.65 3.47 -22.11
N ASP A 269 -10.31 2.51 -22.77
CA ASP A 269 -11.73 2.58 -23.09
C ASP A 269 -12.63 2.27 -21.88
N LEU A 270 -12.08 1.73 -20.79
CA LEU A 270 -12.83 1.50 -19.55
C LEU A 270 -13.18 2.85 -18.90
N GLU A 271 -14.46 3.13 -18.75
CA GLU A 271 -14.93 4.31 -17.99
C GLU A 271 -15.00 3.98 -16.50
N TRP A 272 -14.12 4.61 -15.73
CA TRP A 272 -14.04 4.39 -14.28
C TRP A 272 -13.66 5.66 -13.49
N ASP A 273 -13.15 6.69 -14.16
CA ASP A 273 -12.49 7.85 -13.56
C ASP A 273 -13.40 9.11 -13.60
N PHE A 274 -12.81 10.31 -13.61
CA PHE A 274 -13.56 11.56 -13.61
C PHE A 274 -14.36 11.82 -14.90
N ARG A 275 -14.29 10.96 -15.93
CA ARG A 275 -15.30 10.95 -17.01
C ARG A 275 -16.71 10.75 -16.45
N LEU A 276 -16.86 10.00 -15.36
CA LEU A 276 -18.13 9.75 -14.69
C LEU A 276 -18.45 10.90 -13.70
N PRO A 277 -19.56 11.66 -13.87
CA PRO A 277 -19.85 12.84 -13.04
C PRO A 277 -20.00 12.54 -11.54
N ARG A 278 -20.47 11.33 -11.18
CA ARG A 278 -20.62 10.90 -9.78
C ARG A 278 -19.30 10.65 -9.07
N VAL A 279 -18.22 10.39 -9.80
CA VAL A 279 -16.90 10.16 -9.21
C VAL A 279 -16.39 11.49 -8.65
N ALA A 280 -16.45 11.62 -7.33
CA ALA A 280 -16.12 12.82 -6.58
C ALA A 280 -14.64 12.87 -6.20
N SER A 281 -14.01 11.71 -5.99
CA SER A 281 -12.59 11.59 -5.70
C SER A 281 -12.06 10.20 -6.05
N ILE A 282 -10.75 10.12 -6.27
CA ILE A 282 -10.02 8.90 -6.64
C ILE A 282 -8.75 8.85 -5.79
N ASN A 283 -8.39 7.66 -5.29
CA ASN A 283 -7.08 7.44 -4.70
C ASN A 283 -6.23 6.45 -5.52
N THR A 284 -4.90 6.53 -5.35
CA THR A 284 -3.99 5.46 -5.76
C THR A 284 -2.79 5.30 -4.83
N SER A 285 -2.22 4.10 -4.78
CA SER A 285 -0.92 3.87 -4.15
C SER A 285 0.18 3.97 -5.20
N GLY A 286 0.92 5.07 -5.21
CA GLY A 286 2.12 5.22 -6.03
C GLY A 286 3.14 4.10 -5.78
N HIS A 287 3.16 3.59 -4.54
CA HIS A 287 4.03 2.49 -4.19
C HIS A 287 3.58 1.08 -4.62
N LYS A 288 2.41 0.95 -5.27
CA LYS A 288 1.95 -0.30 -5.90
C LYS A 288 2.33 -0.30 -7.38
N TYR A 289 1.35 -0.22 -8.28
CA TYR A 289 1.59 -0.13 -9.72
C TYR A 289 2.04 1.26 -10.19
N GLY A 290 2.18 2.24 -9.29
CA GLY A 290 2.89 3.50 -9.58
C GLY A 290 4.43 3.37 -9.58
N LEU A 291 4.95 2.17 -9.33
CA LEU A 291 6.36 1.78 -9.49
C LEU A 291 7.35 2.49 -8.56
N VAL A 292 6.91 2.94 -7.39
CA VAL A 292 7.78 3.53 -6.35
C VAL A 292 7.89 2.61 -5.14
N TYR A 293 8.99 2.64 -4.40
CA TYR A 293 9.10 1.95 -3.10
C TYR A 293 8.04 2.43 -2.08
N PRO A 294 7.73 1.63 -1.05
CA PRO A 294 6.72 1.97 -0.05
C PRO A 294 6.92 3.36 0.58
N GLY A 295 5.82 4.07 0.77
CA GLY A 295 5.78 5.41 1.38
C GLY A 295 5.16 6.53 0.56
N VAL A 296 4.54 6.25 -0.60
CA VAL A 296 3.73 7.24 -1.35
C VAL A 296 2.38 6.72 -1.84
N GLY A 297 1.35 7.53 -1.66
CA GLY A 297 0.02 7.42 -2.26
C GLY A 297 -0.50 8.79 -2.67
N TRP A 298 -1.68 8.83 -3.30
CA TRP A 298 -2.28 10.05 -3.83
C TRP A 298 -3.79 10.01 -3.65
N VAL A 299 -4.38 11.16 -3.38
CA VAL A 299 -5.83 11.39 -3.45
C VAL A 299 -6.09 12.67 -4.22
N LEU A 300 -7.01 12.58 -5.18
CA LEU A 300 -7.47 13.71 -5.98
C LEU A 300 -9.00 13.81 -5.84
N TRP A 301 -9.48 15.04 -5.80
CA TRP A 301 -10.89 15.39 -5.87
C TRP A 301 -11.20 15.98 -7.24
N ARG A 302 -12.40 15.67 -7.75
CA ARG A 302 -12.86 16.09 -9.08
C ARG A 302 -12.72 17.60 -9.29
N ALA A 303 -13.08 18.37 -8.27
CA ALA A 303 -13.08 19.83 -8.26
C ALA A 303 -12.99 20.33 -6.80
N ALA A 304 -12.76 21.63 -6.62
CA ALA A 304 -12.62 22.24 -5.30
C ALA A 304 -13.84 22.00 -4.40
N GLU A 305 -15.05 21.97 -4.95
CA GLU A 305 -16.30 21.74 -4.19
C GLU A 305 -16.39 20.34 -3.58
N ALA A 306 -15.64 19.37 -4.13
CA ALA A 306 -15.57 18.02 -3.60
C ALA A 306 -14.67 17.91 -2.35
N LEU A 307 -13.84 18.92 -2.06
CA LEU A 307 -13.06 19.04 -0.84
C LEU A 307 -13.51 20.27 -0.02
N PRO A 308 -14.28 20.07 1.08
CA PRO A 308 -14.68 21.17 1.95
C PRO A 308 -13.48 21.96 2.54
N GLU A 309 -13.42 23.28 2.29
CA GLU A 309 -12.31 24.17 2.69
C GLU A 309 -11.99 24.15 4.20
N GLU A 310 -12.96 23.88 5.08
CA GLU A 310 -12.73 23.78 6.54
C GLU A 310 -11.92 22.54 6.96
N LEU A 311 -11.73 21.58 6.04
CA LEU A 311 -10.81 20.46 6.25
C LEU A 311 -9.37 20.83 5.87
N VAL A 312 -9.17 21.95 5.15
CA VAL A 312 -7.87 22.41 4.67
C VAL A 312 -7.26 23.34 5.72
N PHE A 313 -6.08 22.97 6.21
CA PHE A 313 -5.33 23.78 7.16
C PHE A 313 -4.31 24.64 6.43
N ARG A 314 -4.08 25.87 6.91
CA ARG A 314 -3.05 26.77 6.39
C ARG A 314 -2.05 27.00 7.52
N VAL A 315 -0.85 26.45 7.36
CA VAL A 315 0.23 26.59 8.35
C VAL A 315 1.09 27.77 7.93
N ASN A 316 1.36 28.70 8.86
CA ASN A 316 2.12 29.94 8.58
C ASN A 316 3.48 30.05 9.32
N TYR A 317 3.75 29.17 10.29
CA TYR A 317 4.95 29.26 11.12
C TYR A 317 6.22 28.68 10.47
N LEU A 318 6.09 28.09 9.27
CA LEU A 318 7.20 27.56 8.47
C LEU A 318 7.64 28.52 7.36
N GLY A 319 7.10 29.75 7.30
CA GLY A 319 7.60 30.82 6.42
C GLY A 319 6.64 31.33 5.35
N GLY A 320 5.47 30.71 5.17
CA GLY A 320 4.46 31.04 4.15
C GLY A 320 3.13 30.34 4.43
N GLU A 321 2.07 30.64 3.65
CA GLU A 321 0.75 30.00 3.77
C GLU A 321 0.55 28.96 2.67
N MET A 322 0.83 27.69 2.94
CA MET A 322 0.48 26.60 2.02
C MET A 322 -0.70 25.77 2.56
N PRO A 323 -1.75 25.54 1.76
CA PRO A 323 -2.87 24.69 2.16
C PRO A 323 -2.43 23.23 2.27
N THR A 324 -2.80 22.59 3.38
CA THR A 324 -2.52 21.18 3.64
C THR A 324 -3.78 20.45 4.09
N PHE A 325 -3.98 19.25 3.56
CA PHE A 325 -4.99 18.31 4.03
C PHE A 325 -4.34 16.94 4.12
N ALA A 326 -3.83 16.60 5.30
CA ALA A 326 -3.09 15.37 5.57
C ALA A 326 -3.36 14.91 7.00
N LEU A 327 -3.27 13.60 7.25
CA LEU A 327 -3.30 13.06 8.62
C LEU A 327 -1.89 13.08 9.23
N ASN A 328 -0.89 12.81 8.39
CA ASN A 328 0.51 12.88 8.77
C ASN A 328 1.02 14.33 8.74
N PHE A 329 2.04 14.61 9.56
CA PHE A 329 2.78 15.86 9.52
C PHE A 329 4.16 15.63 8.87
N SER A 330 5.24 15.54 9.65
CA SER A 330 6.58 15.28 9.13
C SER A 330 6.68 13.89 8.48
N ARG A 331 7.15 13.84 7.24
CA ARG A 331 7.44 12.59 6.52
C ARG A 331 8.45 12.82 5.40
N PRO A 332 9.17 11.78 4.92
CA PRO A 332 10.14 11.93 3.85
C PRO A 332 9.51 12.37 2.52
N GLY A 333 10.16 13.29 1.82
CA GLY A 333 9.82 13.72 0.46
C GLY A 333 10.42 12.84 -0.64
N ALA A 334 11.33 11.93 -0.30
CA ALA A 334 12.07 11.08 -1.25
C ALA A 334 11.16 10.29 -2.19
N GLN A 335 10.06 9.71 -1.68
CA GLN A 335 9.13 8.93 -2.50
C GLN A 335 8.33 9.80 -3.48
N VAL A 336 8.03 11.05 -3.14
CA VAL A 336 7.40 11.99 -4.07
C VAL A 336 8.35 12.37 -5.21
N VAL A 337 9.62 12.61 -4.88
CA VAL A 337 10.68 12.85 -5.88
C VAL A 337 10.82 11.65 -6.81
N ALA A 338 10.84 10.43 -6.23
CA ALA A 338 10.92 9.19 -6.99
C ALA A 338 9.68 8.97 -7.90
N GLN A 339 8.47 9.29 -7.42
CA GLN A 339 7.27 9.22 -8.25
C GLN A 339 7.35 10.17 -9.45
N TYR A 340 7.79 11.41 -9.24
CA TYR A 340 7.98 12.37 -10.32
C TYR A 340 9.04 11.92 -11.32
N TYR A 341 10.16 11.35 -10.82
CA TYR A 341 11.16 10.71 -11.67
C TYR A 341 10.54 9.62 -12.55
N THR A 342 9.78 8.69 -11.97
CA THR A 342 9.13 7.61 -12.72
C THR A 342 8.16 8.15 -13.78
N PHE A 343 7.37 9.19 -13.45
CA PHE A 343 6.49 9.84 -14.44
C PHE A 343 7.26 10.42 -15.63
N LEU A 344 8.35 11.15 -15.39
CA LEU A 344 9.17 11.72 -16.46
C LEU A 344 9.91 10.66 -17.27
N ARG A 345 10.49 9.68 -16.57
CA ARG A 345 11.36 8.65 -17.13
C ARG A 345 10.60 7.69 -18.03
N LEU A 346 9.37 7.33 -17.65
CA LEU A 346 8.56 6.37 -18.40
C LEU A 346 7.59 7.06 -19.35
N GLY A 347 6.97 8.16 -18.92
CA GLY A 347 5.81 8.73 -19.62
C GLY A 347 4.70 7.68 -19.83
N HIS A 348 3.75 7.98 -20.70
CA HIS A 348 2.63 7.08 -20.96
C HIS A 348 3.07 5.74 -21.59
N GLU A 349 3.98 5.79 -22.58
CA GLU A 349 4.45 4.59 -23.28
C GLU A 349 5.25 3.64 -22.38
N GLY A 350 6.12 4.17 -21.52
CA GLY A 350 6.91 3.37 -20.60
C GLY A 350 6.05 2.71 -19.53
N TYR A 351 5.06 3.42 -18.98
CA TYR A 351 4.08 2.80 -18.07
C TYR A 351 3.30 1.69 -18.78
N ARG A 352 2.77 1.94 -19.99
CA ARG A 352 2.09 0.91 -20.78
C ARG A 352 2.96 -0.33 -20.97
N ALA A 353 4.23 -0.17 -21.34
CA ALA A 353 5.15 -1.28 -21.53
C ALA A 353 5.37 -2.09 -20.24
N VAL A 354 5.61 -1.42 -19.10
CA VAL A 354 5.83 -2.09 -17.81
C VAL A 354 4.58 -2.82 -17.32
N GLN A 355 3.41 -2.18 -17.42
CA GLN A 355 2.16 -2.82 -17.01
C GLN A 355 1.81 -3.99 -17.93
N GLN A 356 1.99 -3.84 -19.25
CA GLN A 356 1.72 -4.91 -20.21
C GLN A 356 2.62 -6.13 -19.95
N ALA A 357 3.91 -5.92 -19.72
CA ALA A 357 4.83 -7.01 -19.38
C ALA A 357 4.39 -7.75 -18.10
N SER A 358 3.95 -7.02 -17.08
CA SER A 358 3.41 -7.62 -15.85
C SER A 358 2.12 -8.41 -16.11
N ARG A 359 1.23 -7.89 -16.95
CA ARG A 359 -0.04 -8.55 -17.35
C ARG A 359 0.21 -9.80 -18.18
N ASP A 360 1.16 -9.76 -19.11
CA ASP A 360 1.53 -10.92 -19.93
C ASP A 360 2.08 -12.07 -19.07
N VAL A 361 2.93 -11.75 -18.08
CA VAL A 361 3.42 -12.73 -17.10
C VAL A 361 2.28 -13.29 -16.27
N ALA A 362 1.38 -12.45 -15.74
CA ALA A 362 0.24 -12.90 -14.95
C ALA A 362 -0.69 -13.85 -15.74
N CYS A 363 -1.08 -13.45 -16.96
CA CYS A 363 -1.91 -14.25 -17.86
C CYS A 363 -1.23 -15.56 -18.27
N GLY A 364 0.07 -15.53 -18.57
CA GLY A 364 0.85 -16.72 -18.91
C GLY A 364 0.92 -17.70 -17.74
N LEU A 365 1.21 -17.18 -16.55
CA LEU A 365 1.32 -17.96 -15.33
C LEU A 365 -0.03 -18.57 -14.92
N ALA A 366 -1.12 -17.80 -15.01
CA ALA A 366 -2.48 -18.29 -14.74
C ALA A 366 -2.83 -19.49 -15.63
N ARG A 367 -2.58 -19.40 -16.95
CA ARG A 367 -2.77 -20.51 -17.89
C ARG A 367 -1.90 -21.72 -17.54
N ALA A 368 -0.65 -21.50 -17.15
CA ALA A 368 0.25 -22.57 -16.76
C ALA A 368 -0.23 -23.31 -15.50
N VAL A 369 -0.71 -22.57 -14.49
CA VAL A 369 -1.32 -23.14 -13.27
C VAL A 369 -2.56 -23.96 -13.60
N GLU A 370 -3.48 -23.43 -14.40
CA GLU A 370 -4.70 -24.15 -14.84
C GLU A 370 -4.33 -25.45 -15.59
N GLY A 371 -3.29 -25.40 -16.42
CA GLY A 371 -2.77 -26.54 -17.17
C GLY A 371 -2.16 -27.67 -16.34
N LEU A 372 -1.90 -27.48 -15.04
CA LEU A 372 -1.42 -28.54 -14.14
C LEU A 372 -2.51 -29.56 -13.77
N GLY A 373 -3.77 -29.23 -14.03
CA GLY A 373 -4.90 -30.14 -13.89
C GLY A 373 -5.59 -30.09 -12.52
N ASP A 374 -4.90 -29.68 -11.46
CA ASP A 374 -5.42 -29.74 -10.08
C ASP A 374 -6.12 -28.44 -9.63
N PHE A 375 -5.98 -27.36 -10.40
CA PHE A 375 -6.42 -26.02 -10.00
C PHE A 375 -7.54 -25.48 -10.89
N ARG A 376 -8.38 -24.62 -10.31
CA ARG A 376 -9.41 -23.82 -10.98
C ARG A 376 -9.09 -22.34 -10.77
N LEU A 377 -9.01 -21.58 -11.87
CA LEU A 377 -8.83 -20.12 -11.81
C LEU A 377 -10.13 -19.43 -11.38
N LEU A 378 -10.03 -18.40 -10.54
CA LEU A 378 -11.09 -17.45 -10.26
C LEU A 378 -10.95 -16.22 -11.17
N THR A 379 -9.72 -15.73 -11.32
CA THR A 379 -9.35 -14.64 -12.21
C THR A 379 -8.16 -15.04 -13.07
N ARG A 380 -7.94 -14.32 -14.18
CA ARG A 380 -6.95 -14.69 -15.20
C ARG A 380 -5.76 -13.74 -15.31
N GLY A 381 -5.75 -12.66 -14.53
CA GLY A 381 -4.71 -11.64 -14.58
C GLY A 381 -4.82 -10.70 -15.77
N ASP A 382 -5.98 -10.63 -16.42
CA ASP A 382 -6.28 -9.80 -17.60
C ASP A 382 -6.81 -8.40 -17.25
N GLN A 383 -7.20 -8.18 -15.99
CA GLN A 383 -7.48 -6.86 -15.41
C GLN A 383 -6.22 -6.35 -14.67
N LEU A 384 -6.14 -6.46 -13.34
CA LEU A 384 -4.82 -6.34 -12.71
C LEU A 384 -3.92 -7.51 -13.14
N PRO A 385 -2.59 -7.32 -13.17
CA PRO A 385 -1.63 -8.41 -13.37
C PRO A 385 -1.53 -9.26 -12.09
N VAL A 386 -2.66 -9.80 -11.67
CA VAL A 386 -2.93 -10.53 -10.44
C VAL A 386 -3.98 -11.56 -10.75
N PHE A 387 -3.77 -12.79 -10.29
CA PHE A 387 -4.77 -13.83 -10.44
C PHE A 387 -4.91 -14.63 -9.15
N ALA A 388 -6.13 -15.12 -8.92
CA ALA A 388 -6.46 -16.02 -7.83
C ALA A 388 -6.94 -17.36 -8.39
N PHE A 389 -6.64 -18.43 -7.65
CA PHE A 389 -7.02 -19.79 -8.01
C PHE A 389 -7.23 -20.64 -6.77
N THR A 390 -8.01 -21.70 -6.91
CA THR A 390 -8.28 -22.68 -5.86
C THR A 390 -8.03 -24.10 -6.37
N THR A 391 -8.01 -25.08 -5.48
CA THR A 391 -8.01 -26.51 -5.87
C THR A 391 -9.35 -26.87 -6.48
N LYS A 392 -9.37 -27.79 -7.46
CA LYS A 392 -10.63 -28.32 -7.98
C LYS A 392 -11.36 -29.17 -6.94
N ASP A 393 -12.67 -29.30 -7.09
CA ASP A 393 -13.54 -30.00 -6.15
C ASP A 393 -13.19 -31.49 -5.98
N ASP A 394 -12.57 -32.11 -6.98
CA ASP A 394 -12.12 -33.51 -6.96
C ASP A 394 -10.72 -33.71 -6.34
N VAL A 395 -10.02 -32.62 -5.99
CA VAL A 395 -8.73 -32.67 -5.30
C VAL A 395 -8.97 -32.69 -3.79
N HIS A 396 -8.77 -33.85 -3.18
CA HIS A 396 -8.98 -34.06 -1.73
C HIS A 396 -7.70 -34.34 -0.95
N ALA A 397 -6.57 -34.57 -1.62
CA ALA A 397 -5.31 -34.93 -0.96
C ALA A 397 -4.65 -33.74 -0.25
N TYR A 398 -4.85 -32.52 -0.76
CA TYR A 398 -4.25 -31.29 -0.25
C TYR A 398 -5.14 -30.09 -0.54
N ASP A 399 -4.89 -28.97 0.12
CA ASP A 399 -5.57 -27.70 -0.13
C ASP A 399 -4.60 -26.57 -0.54
N VAL A 400 -5.14 -25.38 -0.78
CA VAL A 400 -4.35 -24.18 -1.12
C VAL A 400 -3.34 -23.77 -0.03
N PHE A 401 -3.58 -24.10 1.24
CA PHE A 401 -2.67 -23.77 2.35
C PHE A 401 -1.47 -24.71 2.36
N ASP A 402 -1.66 -25.99 2.03
CA ASP A 402 -0.58 -26.94 1.81
C ASP A 402 0.35 -26.46 0.69
N VAL A 403 -0.21 -26.06 -0.45
CA VAL A 403 0.55 -25.52 -1.59
C VAL A 403 1.36 -24.28 -1.17
N SER A 404 0.74 -23.31 -0.50
CA SER A 404 1.42 -22.10 0.01
C SER A 404 2.62 -22.45 0.90
N ARG A 405 2.45 -23.41 1.81
CA ARG A 405 3.51 -23.86 2.72
C ARG A 405 4.66 -24.52 1.98
N ARG A 406 4.37 -25.41 1.03
CA ARG A 406 5.41 -26.10 0.23
C ARG A 406 6.18 -25.15 -0.68
N LEU A 407 5.51 -24.16 -1.26
CA LEU A 407 6.15 -23.09 -2.03
C LEU A 407 7.10 -22.24 -1.18
N ARG A 408 6.74 -21.99 0.10
CA ARG A 408 7.60 -21.25 1.04
C ARG A 408 8.92 -21.94 1.33
N GLU A 409 8.95 -23.27 1.36
CA GLU A 409 10.19 -24.05 1.52
C GLU A 409 11.18 -23.83 0.37
N ARG A 410 10.69 -23.33 -0.77
CA ARG A 410 11.48 -22.95 -1.95
C ARG A 410 11.69 -21.43 -2.06
N GLY A 411 11.32 -20.66 -1.04
CA GLY A 411 11.49 -19.22 -0.97
C GLY A 411 10.34 -18.38 -1.56
N TRP A 412 9.35 -19.01 -2.21
CA TRP A 412 8.19 -18.32 -2.78
C TRP A 412 7.17 -17.96 -1.71
N LEU A 413 6.81 -16.68 -1.61
CA LEU A 413 5.75 -16.24 -0.70
C LEU A 413 4.45 -16.03 -1.49
N VAL A 414 3.71 -17.13 -1.67
CA VAL A 414 2.36 -17.09 -2.27
C VAL A 414 1.32 -17.23 -1.15
N PRO A 415 0.48 -16.22 -0.89
CA PRO A 415 -0.48 -16.25 0.20
C PRO A 415 -1.65 -17.18 -0.14
N ALA A 416 -2.11 -17.92 0.87
CA ALA A 416 -3.40 -18.60 0.85
C ALA A 416 -4.34 -18.01 1.91
N TYR A 417 -5.61 -17.82 1.58
CA TYR A 417 -6.62 -17.24 2.48
C TYR A 417 -8.04 -17.60 2.06
N THR A 418 -8.96 -17.48 3.01
CA THR A 418 -10.39 -17.70 2.82
C THR A 418 -11.09 -16.38 2.42
N PHE A 419 -12.08 -16.47 1.54
CA PHE A 419 -12.92 -15.34 1.14
C PHE A 419 -13.85 -14.88 2.28
N PRO A 420 -14.36 -13.64 2.23
CA PRO A 420 -15.21 -13.06 3.27
C PRO A 420 -16.64 -13.62 3.24
N ALA A 421 -17.59 -12.92 3.88
CA ALA A 421 -18.98 -13.31 4.03
C ALA A 421 -19.63 -13.81 2.73
N ASP A 422 -20.43 -14.87 2.88
CA ASP A 422 -21.14 -15.61 1.83
C ASP A 422 -20.25 -16.38 0.84
N ARG A 423 -18.92 -16.38 1.05
CA ARG A 423 -17.95 -17.22 0.34
C ARG A 423 -16.85 -17.81 1.23
N GLN A 424 -17.10 -17.97 2.54
CA GLN A 424 -16.11 -18.55 3.47
C GLN A 424 -15.79 -20.03 3.20
N ASP A 425 -16.56 -20.70 2.34
CA ASP A 425 -16.26 -22.02 1.78
C ASP A 425 -15.02 -22.00 0.85
N LEU A 426 -14.71 -20.84 0.27
CA LEU A 426 -13.69 -20.70 -0.75
C LEU A 426 -12.36 -20.23 -0.16
N SER A 427 -11.35 -21.10 -0.23
CA SER A 427 -9.97 -20.73 0.05
C SER A 427 -9.16 -20.68 -1.24
N VAL A 428 -8.33 -19.65 -1.40
CA VAL A 428 -7.59 -19.39 -2.63
C VAL A 428 -6.10 -19.21 -2.37
N LEU A 429 -5.29 -19.38 -3.42
CA LEU A 429 -3.99 -18.74 -3.58
C LEU A 429 -4.15 -17.51 -4.46
N ARG A 430 -3.38 -16.45 -4.18
CA ARG A 430 -3.27 -15.28 -5.06
C ARG A 430 -1.83 -15.03 -5.44
N VAL A 431 -1.58 -14.77 -6.72
CA VAL A 431 -0.26 -14.37 -7.21
C VAL A 431 -0.33 -12.96 -7.75
N VAL A 432 0.52 -12.08 -7.21
CA VAL A 432 0.66 -10.70 -7.68
C VAL A 432 1.91 -10.58 -8.53
N CYS A 433 1.74 -10.32 -9.83
CA CYS A 433 2.83 -10.06 -10.76
C CYS A 433 3.11 -8.55 -10.80
N ARG A 434 4.35 -8.18 -10.49
CA ARG A 434 4.81 -6.79 -10.40
C ARG A 434 6.00 -6.58 -11.32
N ASN A 435 6.36 -5.32 -11.52
CA ASN A 435 7.62 -4.98 -12.17
C ASN A 435 8.80 -5.73 -11.53
N GLY A 436 9.58 -6.39 -12.39
CA GLY A 436 10.70 -7.22 -12.03
C GLY A 436 10.37 -8.68 -11.68
N PHE A 437 9.11 -9.12 -11.65
CA PHE A 437 8.81 -10.55 -11.71
C PHE A 437 8.80 -10.98 -13.18
N SER A 438 9.92 -11.52 -13.66
CA SER A 438 10.14 -11.85 -15.07
C SER A 438 9.43 -13.14 -15.48
N SER A 439 9.35 -13.38 -16.80
CA SER A 439 8.90 -14.66 -17.35
C SER A 439 9.74 -15.85 -16.86
N ASP A 440 11.06 -15.65 -16.72
CA ASP A 440 11.99 -16.66 -16.18
C ASP A 440 11.65 -17.04 -14.73
N LEU A 441 11.39 -16.06 -13.85
CA LEU A 441 10.92 -16.33 -12.49
C LEU A 441 9.54 -17.01 -12.47
N ALA A 442 8.66 -16.68 -13.41
CA ALA A 442 7.37 -17.34 -13.54
C ALA A 442 7.51 -18.81 -14.00
N GLU A 443 8.45 -19.11 -14.89
CA GLU A 443 8.78 -20.48 -15.30
C GLU A 443 9.33 -21.28 -14.12
N LEU A 444 10.30 -20.73 -13.36
CA LEU A 444 10.85 -21.37 -12.16
C LEU A 444 9.78 -21.66 -11.10
N LEU A 445 8.84 -20.74 -10.89
CA LEU A 445 7.70 -20.98 -9.99
C LEU A 445 6.85 -22.17 -10.43
N ILE A 446 6.59 -22.30 -11.74
CA ILE A 446 5.83 -23.43 -12.29
C ILE A 446 6.60 -24.74 -12.20
N GLU A 447 7.91 -24.73 -12.44
CA GLU A 447 8.76 -25.90 -12.26
C GLU A 447 8.73 -26.38 -10.80
N ASP A 448 8.87 -25.46 -9.86
CA ASP A 448 8.77 -25.76 -8.43
C ASP A 448 7.40 -26.33 -8.07
N LEU A 449 6.30 -25.75 -8.59
CA LEU A 449 4.96 -26.28 -8.35
C LEU A 449 4.81 -27.71 -8.93
N LYS A 450 5.32 -27.96 -10.14
CA LYS A 450 5.31 -29.31 -10.76
C LYS A 450 6.10 -30.33 -9.94
N LEU A 451 7.21 -29.93 -9.31
CA LEU A 451 8.01 -30.81 -8.45
C LEU A 451 7.29 -31.12 -7.13
N LEU A 452 6.50 -30.18 -6.61
CA LEU A 452 5.76 -30.35 -5.36
C LEU A 452 4.46 -31.16 -5.51
N LEU A 453 3.83 -31.11 -6.69
CA LEU A 453 2.53 -31.77 -6.94
C LEU A 453 2.51 -33.28 -6.67
N PRO A 454 3.50 -34.10 -7.07
CA PRO A 454 3.50 -35.53 -6.76
C PRO A 454 3.44 -35.82 -5.25
N GLU A 455 4.15 -35.04 -4.45
CA GLU A 455 4.14 -35.19 -2.99
C GLU A 455 2.79 -34.76 -2.41
N LEU A 456 2.26 -33.62 -2.85
CA LEU A 456 0.94 -33.12 -2.45
C LEU A 456 -0.18 -34.11 -2.78
N ARG A 457 -0.15 -34.71 -3.98
CA ARG A 457 -1.10 -35.75 -4.42
C ARG A 457 -0.98 -37.05 -3.62
N SER A 458 0.16 -37.31 -2.99
CA SER A 458 0.38 -38.49 -2.15
C SER A 458 -0.08 -38.34 -0.70
N GLN A 459 -0.47 -37.12 -0.29
CA GLN A 459 -1.03 -36.86 1.03
C GLN A 459 -2.37 -37.59 1.21
N ARG A 460 -2.69 -37.98 2.45
CA ARG A 460 -3.96 -38.67 2.76
C ARG A 460 -5.15 -37.73 2.76
N HIS A 461 -4.96 -36.52 3.26
CA HIS A 461 -5.91 -35.42 3.35
C HIS A 461 -5.11 -34.12 3.61
N PRO A 462 -5.74 -32.93 3.51
CA PRO A 462 -5.07 -31.67 3.77
C PRO A 462 -4.57 -31.60 5.22
N LEU A 463 -3.39 -31.01 5.43
CA LEU A 463 -2.81 -30.92 6.78
C LEU A 463 -3.50 -29.87 7.66
N SER A 464 -4.32 -29.01 7.06
CA SER A 464 -5.22 -28.10 7.78
C SER A 464 -6.23 -28.87 8.65
N GLN A 465 -6.61 -30.09 8.27
CA GLN A 465 -7.51 -30.95 9.05
C GLN A 465 -6.87 -31.56 10.30
N ASP A 466 -5.53 -31.68 10.33
CA ASP A 466 -4.78 -32.19 11.49
C ASP A 466 -4.54 -31.13 12.57
N ARG A 467 -4.91 -29.86 12.32
CA ARG A 467 -4.72 -28.79 13.29
C ARG A 467 -5.88 -28.74 14.29
N PRO A 468 -5.66 -28.97 15.60
CA PRO A 468 -6.54 -28.37 16.59
C PRO A 468 -6.48 -26.85 16.40
N VAL A 469 -7.63 -26.19 16.58
CA VAL A 469 -7.86 -24.74 16.46
C VAL A 469 -6.60 -23.95 16.86
N PRO A 470 -6.07 -23.05 16.00
CA PRO A 470 -4.87 -22.31 16.32
C PRO A 470 -5.07 -21.51 17.61
N THR A 471 -4.42 -21.91 18.70
CA THR A 471 -4.19 -21.01 19.83
C THR A 471 -3.29 -19.89 19.32
N ALA A 472 -3.72 -18.65 19.57
CA ALA A 472 -3.07 -17.43 19.12
C ALA A 472 -1.54 -17.47 19.22
N PHE A 473 -0.90 -16.86 18.22
CA PHE A 473 0.54 -16.60 18.09
C PHE A 473 1.27 -16.50 19.43
N HIS A 474 2.25 -17.39 19.65
CA HIS A 474 3.31 -17.16 20.62
C HIS A 474 4.51 -16.57 19.89
N HIS A 475 4.95 -15.42 20.39
CA HIS A 475 6.08 -14.61 19.92
C HIS A 475 7.40 -15.36 19.85
#